data_AF-A0A316W9W2-F1
#
_entry.id   AF-A0A316W9W2-F1
#
_cell.length_a   1.000
_cell.length_b   1.000
_cell.length_c   1.000
_cell.angle_alpha   90.00
_cell.angle_beta   90.00
_cell.angle_gamma   90.00
#
_symmetry.space_group_name_H-M   'P 1'
#
loop_
_entity.id
_entity.type
_entity.pdbx_description
1 polymer ?
#
loop_
_entity_poly.entity_id
_entity_poly.type
_entity_poly.pdbx_seq_one_letter_code
_entity_poly.pdbx_strand_id
1 'polypeptide(L)' 'MFDDIPIEWKSIRINQILSNTSGLPNNINEKEQVLGDGDENRNLEMVRKLPMEFSPGDKFSYNQTGYYILGRIITKLSG' A
#
# COMPACT_ATOMS: atom_id res chain seq x y z
N MET A 1 8.79 -3.28 12.56
CA MET A 1 8.27 -2.69 11.31
C MET A 1 8.52 -3.68 10.18
N PHE A 2 7.97 -3.50 8.99
CA PHE A 2 8.46 -4.25 7.81
C PHE A 2 9.78 -3.62 7.39
N ASP A 3 10.86 -4.38 7.33
CA ASP A 3 12.18 -3.84 6.96
C ASP A 3 12.33 -3.72 5.43
N ASP A 4 11.39 -4.32 4.70
CA ASP A 4 11.31 -4.40 3.25
C ASP A 4 10.32 -3.39 2.63
N ILE A 5 10.02 -2.26 3.27
CA ILE A 5 9.16 -1.21 2.69
C ILE A 5 9.93 0.08 2.36
N PRO A 6 9.48 0.85 1.34
CA PRO A 6 10.04 2.17 1.02
C PRO A 6 10.08 3.09 2.25
N ILE A 7 11.09 3.96 2.31
CA ILE A 7 11.30 4.88 3.43
C ILE A 7 10.11 5.84 3.59
N GLU A 8 9.52 6.24 2.47
CA GLU A 8 8.36 7.12 2.33
C GLU A 8 7.11 6.52 3.00
N TRP A 9 7.01 5.20 3.04
CA TRP A 9 5.86 4.51 3.62
C TRP A 9 5.96 4.45 5.15
N LYS A 10 7.15 4.67 5.73
CA LYS A 10 7.36 4.51 7.18
C LYS A 10 6.64 5.54 8.02
N SER A 11 6.29 6.71 7.47
CA SER A 11 5.51 7.74 8.19
C SER A 11 4.01 7.48 8.21
N ILE A 12 3.51 6.51 7.43
CA ILE A 12 2.09 6.21 7.31
C ILE A 12 1.59 5.51 8.58
N ARG A 13 0.49 6.03 9.14
CA ARG A 13 -0.16 5.46 10.31
C ARG A 13 -1.29 4.50 9.92
N ILE A 14 -1.58 3.52 10.78
CA ILE A 14 -2.66 2.53 10.56
C ILE A 14 -4.02 3.22 10.35
N ASN A 15 -4.32 4.29 11.08
CA ASN A 15 -5.57 5.04 10.91
C ASN A 15 -5.66 5.72 9.53
N GLN A 16 -4.54 6.14 8.92
CA GLN A 16 -4.52 6.71 7.58
C GLN A 16 -4.76 5.62 6.51
N ILE A 17 -4.28 4.40 6.75
CA ILE A 17 -4.60 3.26 5.89
C ILE A 17 -6.09 2.92 5.97
N LEU A 18 -6.62 2.76 7.19
CA LEU A 18 -8.03 2.41 7.41
C LEU A 18 -9.01 3.49 6.91
N SER A 19 -8.61 4.76 6.92
CA SER A 19 -9.42 5.89 6.43
C SER A 19 -9.18 6.24 4.97
N ASN A 20 -8.36 5.47 4.24
CA ASN A 20 -8.00 5.74 2.84
C ASN A 20 -7.40 7.16 2.63
N THR A 21 -6.51 7.57 3.54
CA THR A 21 -5.78 8.85 3.49
C THR A 21 -4.26 8.65 3.49
N SER A 22 -3.77 7.47 3.10
CA SER A 22 -2.36 7.09 3.21
C SER A 22 -1.44 7.73 2.17
N GLY A 23 -1.96 8.11 0.99
CA GLY A 23 -1.14 8.60 -0.12
C GLY A 23 -0.35 7.52 -0.85
N LEU A 24 -0.57 6.24 -0.53
CA LEU A 24 0.12 5.11 -1.17
C LEU A 24 -0.18 5.06 -2.68
N PRO A 25 0.76 4.59 -3.51
CA PRO A 25 0.42 4.16 -4.86
C PRO A 25 -0.52 2.96 -4.83
N ASN A 26 -1.45 2.89 -5.78
CA ASN A 26 -2.37 1.77 -5.88
C ASN A 26 -1.73 0.51 -6.51
N ASN A 27 -2.15 -0.68 -6.06
CA ASN A 27 -1.65 -1.96 -6.59
C ASN A 27 -2.50 -2.54 -7.71
N ILE A 28 -3.49 -1.75 -8.16
CA ILE A 28 -4.32 -2.00 -9.32
C ILE A 28 -4.15 -0.86 -10.33
N ASN A 29 -4.38 -1.14 -11.60
CA ASN A 29 -4.45 -0.12 -12.64
C ASN A 29 -5.84 0.55 -12.70
N GLU A 30 -6.01 1.50 -13.63
CA GLU A 30 -7.28 2.23 -13.85
C GLU A 30 -8.46 1.33 -14.26
N LYS A 31 -8.19 0.09 -14.69
CA LYS A 31 -9.19 -0.93 -15.02
C LYS A 31 -9.41 -1.92 -13.88
N GLU A 32 -8.94 -1.59 -12.67
CA GLU A 32 -8.99 -2.43 -11.46
C GLU A 32 -8.25 -3.77 -11.57
N GLN A 33 -7.32 -3.88 -12.53
CA GLN A 33 -6.51 -5.09 -12.69
C GLN A 33 -5.27 -5.00 -11.81
N VAL A 34 -4.98 -6.08 -11.08
CA VAL A 34 -3.80 -6.21 -10.22
C VAL A 34 -2.53 -6.04 -11.07
N LEU A 35 -1.65 -5.12 -10.66
CA LEU A 35 -0.35 -4.93 -11.30
C LEU A 35 0.52 -6.19 -11.15
N GLY A 36 1.46 -6.42 -12.07
CA GLY A 36 2.33 -7.59 -11.99
C GLY A 36 1.67 -8.90 -12.41
N ASP A 37 0.68 -8.84 -13.30
CA ASP A 37 0.04 -10.01 -13.93
C ASP A 37 -0.62 -10.98 -12.95
N GLY A 38 -1.08 -10.47 -11.79
CA GLY A 38 -1.70 -11.26 -10.74
C GLY A 38 -0.72 -12.01 -9.82
N ASP A 39 0.59 -11.91 -10.06
CA ASP A 39 1.62 -12.41 -9.14
C ASP A 39 1.83 -11.42 -7.98
N GLU A 40 1.68 -11.90 -6.76
CA GLU A 40 1.74 -11.06 -5.55
C GLU A 40 3.12 -10.42 -5.34
N ASN A 41 4.20 -11.18 -5.58
CA ASN A 41 5.55 -10.67 -5.38
C ASN A 41 5.88 -9.59 -6.40
N ARG A 42 5.50 -9.81 -7.67
CA ARG A 42 5.68 -8.85 -8.76
C ARG A 42 4.80 -7.61 -8.57
N ASN A 43 3.56 -7.79 -8.11
CA ASN A 43 2.66 -6.70 -7.73
C ASN A 43 3.34 -5.79 -6.71
N LEU A 44 3.82 -6.36 -5.61
CA LEU A 44 4.49 -5.63 -4.55
C LEU A 44 5.78 -4.96 -5.03
N GLU A 45 6.59 -5.65 -5.85
CA GLU A 45 7.80 -5.09 -6.44
C GLU A 45 7.51 -3.86 -7.32
N MET A 46 6.45 -3.92 -8.12
CA MET A 46 6.03 -2.80 -8.97
C MET A 46 5.54 -1.62 -8.12
N VAL A 47 4.66 -1.87 -7.14
CA VAL A 47 4.05 -0.81 -6.32
C VAL A 47 5.08 -0.09 -5.47
N ARG A 48 6.09 -0.80 -4.95
CA ARG A 48 7.20 -0.20 -4.20
C ARG A 48 8.04 0.79 -5.00
N LYS A 49 8.01 0.69 -6.33
CA LYS A 49 8.75 1.58 -7.25
C LYS A 49 7.93 2.78 -7.69
N LEU A 50 6.62 2.81 -7.38
CA LEU A 50 5.76 3.94 -7.71
C LEU A 50 5.93 5.06 -6.69
N PRO A 51 5.82 6.33 -7.13
CA PRO A 51 5.84 7.46 -6.22
C PRO A 51 4.61 7.44 -5.31
N MET A 52 4.70 8.10 -4.17
CA MET A 52 3.52 8.46 -3.38
C MET A 52 2.58 9.32 -4.23
N GLU A 53 1.27 9.07 -4.15
CA GLU A 53 0.26 9.85 -4.87
C GLU A 53 0.05 11.24 -4.24
N PHE A 54 0.26 11.34 -2.92
CA PHE A 54 0.13 12.56 -2.10
C PHE A 54 0.72 12.31 -0.69
N SER A 55 0.87 13.35 0.13
CA SER A 55 1.39 13.17 1.48
C SER A 55 0.35 12.50 2.38
N PRO A 56 0.75 11.64 3.33
CA PRO A 56 -0.20 10.98 4.23
C PRO A 56 -1.05 11.97 5.01
N GLY A 57 -2.37 11.86 4.88
CA GLY A 57 -3.36 12.73 5.53
C GLY A 57 -3.88 13.89 4.67
N ASP A 58 -3.30 14.15 3.50
CA ASP A 58 -3.66 15.33 2.69
C ASP A 58 -5.08 15.21 2.08
N LYS A 59 -5.48 14.02 1.63
CA LYS A 59 -6.79 13.78 1.00
C LYS A 59 -7.24 12.32 1.12
N PHE A 60 -8.52 12.10 0.86
CA PHE A 60 -9.10 10.77 0.69
C PHE A 60 -8.84 10.24 -0.73
N SER A 61 -8.34 9.01 -0.84
CA SER A 61 -8.22 8.23 -2.08
C SER A 61 -8.30 6.76 -1.73
N TYR A 62 -9.30 6.05 -2.25
CA TYR A 62 -9.44 4.61 -1.99
C TYR A 62 -8.22 3.85 -2.50
N ASN A 63 -7.62 3.03 -1.65
CA ASN A 63 -6.30 2.46 -1.94
C ASN A 63 -6.20 0.99 -1.54
N GLN A 64 -6.08 0.11 -2.55
CA GLN A 64 -6.02 -1.34 -2.35
C GLN A 64 -4.70 -1.79 -1.72
N THR A 65 -3.58 -1.10 -2.02
CA THR A 65 -2.28 -1.34 -1.37
C THR A 65 -2.37 -1.22 0.14
N GLY A 66 -3.18 -0.27 0.63
CA GLY A 66 -3.45 -0.10 2.05
C GLY A 66 -3.98 -1.37 2.72
N TYR A 67 -5.00 -2.00 2.13
CA TYR A 67 -5.57 -3.24 2.64
C TYR A 67 -4.60 -4.42 2.54
N TYR A 68 -3.78 -4.47 1.49
CA TYR A 68 -2.70 -5.44 1.37
C TYR A 68 -1.69 -5.33 2.54
N ILE A 69 -1.28 -4.11 2.88
CA ILE A 69 -0.38 -3.85 4.03
C ILE A 69 -1.05 -4.25 5.34
N LEU A 70 -2.34 -3.94 5.53
CA LEU A 70 -3.09 -4.36 6.73
C LEU A 70 -3.13 -5.89 6.86
N GLY A 71 -3.39 -6.61 5.77
CA GLY A 71 -3.33 -8.07 5.73
C GLY A 71 -1.98 -8.58 6.21
N ARG A 72 -0.88 -8.05 5.66
CA ARG A 72 0.48 -8.40 6.10
C ARG A 72 0.73 -8.09 7.58
N ILE A 73 0.26 -6.93 8.08
CA ILE A 73 0.36 -6.58 9.50
C ILE A 73 -0.35 -7.64 10.35
N ILE A 74 -1.58 -7.99 10.00
CA ILE A 74 -2.40 -8.97 10.72
C ILE A 74 -1.69 -10.33 10.70
N THR A 75 -1.26 -10.83 9.55
CA THR A 75 -0.52 -12.09 9.43
C THR A 75 0.72 -12.08 10.32
N LYS A 76 1.54 -11.02 10.25
CA LYS A 76 2.75 -10.91 11.09
C LYS A 76 2.46 -10.91 12.58
N LEU A 77 1.33 -10.35 13.00
CA LEU A 77 0.93 -10.31 14.41
C LEU A 77 0.18 -11.58 14.87
N SER A 78 -0.37 -12.36 13.94
CA SER A 78 -1.24 -13.52 14.24
C SER A 78 -0.55 -14.87 14.03
N GLY A 79 0.44 -14.96 13.13
CA GLY A 79 1.09 -16.21 12.71
C GLY A 79 0.66 -16.63 11.32
#